data_AF-A0A3S3N994-F1
#
_entry.id   AF-A0A3S3N994-F1
#
_cell.length_a   1.000
_cell.length_b   1.000
_cell.length_c   1.000
_cell.angle_alpha   90.00
_cell.angle_beta   90.00
_cell.angle_gamma   90.00
#
_symmetry.space_group_name_H-M   'P 1'
#
loop_
_entity.id
_entity.type
_entity.pdbx_description
1 polymer ?
#
loop_
_entity_poly.entity_id
_entity_poly.type
_entity_poly.pdbx_seq_one_letter_code
_entity_poly.pdbx_strand_id
1 'polypeptide(L)'
;MCPYSSESTSSNSTNVCRTLESLKKMEPKANGRKINWLGTTFLLDPSGEPILTIEDAQKIAGPFDFGGGIVNPNRAADPGLIYKMGMTDYVHYLCSIGYNNSAISTLTLHPSVCPHKNPSVLNRNLLSMTVPNLRASVTITRTVTNVGPIDNTYDASVKRPLGIQVAVRPHMLVFNSTVMKLSFTVILSSSHKTIGGYYIGSLSWSDGIRKVTSPISVKTEIIPSYIDLS
;
A
#
# COMPACT_ATOMS: atom_id res chain seq x y z
N MET A 1 -2.84 25.06 -5.68
CA MET A 1 -3.58 25.49 -6.87
C MET A 1 -3.61 24.29 -7.81
N CYS A 2 -4.69 23.50 -7.75
CA CYS A 2 -4.83 22.31 -8.59
C CYS A 2 -5.05 22.73 -10.06
N PRO A 3 -4.31 22.17 -11.03
CA PRO A 3 -4.51 22.47 -12.44
C PRO A 3 -5.87 21.94 -12.91
N TYR A 4 -6.56 22.71 -13.76
CA TYR A 4 -7.82 22.29 -14.40
C TYR A 4 -7.53 21.74 -15.79
N SER A 5 -8.10 20.58 -16.11
CA SER A 5 -8.05 19.99 -17.45
C SER A 5 -9.30 19.17 -17.71
N SER A 6 -9.76 19.20 -18.96
CA SER A 6 -10.98 18.53 -19.44
C SER A 6 -10.75 17.08 -19.89
N GLU A 7 -9.51 16.61 -19.97
CA GLU A 7 -9.21 15.20 -20.28
C GLU A 7 -9.55 14.31 -19.08
N SER A 8 -10.11 13.12 -19.30
CA SER A 8 -10.68 12.26 -18.24
C SER A 8 -9.69 11.90 -17.12
N THR A 9 -8.46 11.49 -17.45
CA THR A 9 -7.38 11.23 -16.49
C THR A 9 -6.88 12.49 -15.80
N SER A 10 -6.88 13.62 -16.52
CA SER A 10 -6.46 14.90 -16.00
C SER A 10 -7.50 15.48 -15.03
N SER A 11 -8.79 15.35 -15.34
CA SER A 11 -9.93 15.69 -14.48
C SER A 11 -9.97 14.85 -13.20
N ASN A 12 -9.69 13.54 -13.29
CA ASN A 12 -9.53 12.69 -12.11
C ASN A 12 -8.36 13.14 -11.23
N SER A 13 -7.24 13.52 -11.84
CA SER A 13 -6.08 14.07 -11.12
C SER A 13 -6.42 15.40 -10.42
N THR A 14 -7.20 16.27 -11.09
CA THR A 14 -7.71 17.51 -10.50
C THR A 14 -8.64 17.23 -9.31
N ASN A 15 -9.52 16.25 -9.42
CA ASN A 15 -10.46 15.89 -8.35
C ASN A 15 -9.73 15.32 -7.13
N VAL A 16 -8.77 14.40 -7.34
CA VAL A 16 -7.90 13.90 -6.26
C VAL A 16 -7.16 15.06 -5.59
N CYS A 17 -6.61 16.01 -6.37
CA CYS A 17 -5.93 17.19 -5.85
C CYS A 17 -6.85 18.07 -4.99
N ARG A 18 -8.08 18.35 -5.45
CA ARG A 18 -9.07 19.15 -4.69
C ARG A 18 -9.49 18.47 -3.40
N THR A 19 -9.69 17.15 -3.42
CA THR A 19 -9.98 16.37 -2.21
C THR A 19 -8.81 16.43 -1.23
N LEU A 20 -7.57 16.30 -1.71
CA LEU A 20 -6.37 16.44 -0.88
C LEU A 20 -6.22 17.84 -0.29
N GLU A 21 -6.47 18.91 -1.06
CA GLU A 21 -6.46 20.29 -0.54
C GLU A 21 -7.56 20.48 0.53
N SER A 22 -8.74 19.90 0.34
CA SER A 22 -9.85 19.97 1.31
C SER A 22 -9.53 19.20 2.59
N LEU A 23 -8.95 18.00 2.46
CA LEU A 23 -8.47 17.19 3.56
C LEU A 23 -7.37 17.91 4.36
N LYS A 24 -6.37 18.51 3.68
CA LYS A 24 -5.33 19.31 4.34
C LYS A 24 -5.89 20.49 5.14
N LYS A 25 -6.96 21.14 4.67
CA LYS A 25 -7.65 22.20 5.44
C LYS A 25 -8.37 21.67 6.69
N MET A 26 -8.68 20.37 6.74
CA MET A 26 -9.27 19.72 7.91
C MET A 26 -8.24 19.27 8.95
N GLU A 27 -6.98 19.01 8.58
CA GLU A 27 -5.92 18.58 9.52
C GLU A 27 -5.76 19.50 10.75
N PRO A 28 -5.76 20.84 10.62
CA PRO A 28 -5.68 21.74 11.77
C PRO A 28 -6.91 21.69 12.68
N LYS A 29 -8.08 21.35 12.12
CA LYS A 29 -9.36 21.26 12.85
C LYS A 29 -9.60 19.89 13.47
N ALA A 30 -8.93 18.85 12.96
CA ALA A 30 -9.07 17.47 13.41
C ALA A 30 -8.22 17.15 14.65
N ASN A 31 -8.05 18.09 15.59
CA ASN A 31 -7.29 17.89 16.84
C ASN A 31 -5.88 17.27 16.65
N GLY A 32 -5.21 17.54 15.51
CA GLY A 32 -3.90 16.99 15.19
C GLY A 32 -3.89 15.59 14.53
N ARG A 33 -5.04 15.06 14.10
CA ARG A 33 -5.13 13.78 13.37
C ARG A 33 -4.48 13.90 11.98
N LYS A 34 -3.66 12.90 11.62
CA LYS A 34 -2.97 12.83 10.31
C LYS A 34 -3.82 12.06 9.30
N ILE A 35 -3.85 12.54 8.06
CA ILE A 35 -4.73 11.99 7.01
C ILE A 35 -4.06 10.85 6.25
N ASN A 36 -4.85 9.84 5.89
CA ASN A 36 -4.45 8.77 4.96
C ASN A 36 -5.63 8.44 4.04
N TRP A 37 -5.52 8.85 2.78
CA TRP A 37 -6.61 8.74 1.81
C TRP A 37 -6.60 7.44 1.01
N LEU A 38 -5.42 6.82 0.84
CA LEU A 38 -5.25 5.61 0.02
C LEU A 38 -5.83 4.35 0.69
N GLY A 39 -5.82 4.30 2.02
CA GLY A 39 -6.21 3.11 2.79
C GLY A 39 -7.69 3.03 3.15
N THR A 40 -8.43 4.10 2.88
CA THR A 40 -9.80 4.30 3.35
C THR A 40 -10.82 4.38 2.22
N THR A 41 -10.37 4.09 0.99
CA THR A 41 -11.12 4.15 -0.26
C THR A 41 -12.29 3.16 -0.32
N PHE A 42 -13.23 3.44 -1.21
CA PHE A 42 -14.23 2.47 -1.65
C PHE A 42 -13.59 1.54 -2.70
N LEU A 43 -13.84 0.24 -2.54
CA LEU A 43 -13.40 -0.81 -3.48
C LEU A 43 -14.56 -1.33 -4.35
N LEU A 44 -15.76 -0.78 -4.15
CA LEU A 44 -17.00 -1.10 -4.83
C LEU A 44 -17.56 0.19 -5.42
N ASP A 45 -18.44 0.05 -6.39
CA ASP A 45 -19.19 1.16 -6.94
C ASP A 45 -20.25 1.68 -5.92
N PRO A 46 -20.96 2.78 -6.22
CA PRO A 46 -21.99 3.33 -5.33
C PRO A 46 -23.17 2.39 -5.07
N SER A 47 -23.39 1.38 -5.91
CA SER A 47 -24.45 0.36 -5.74
C SER A 47 -23.99 -0.81 -4.88
N GLY A 48 -22.71 -0.88 -4.53
CA GLY A 48 -22.12 -1.98 -3.76
C GLY A 48 -21.59 -3.11 -4.65
N GLU A 49 -21.55 -2.92 -5.96
CA GLU A 49 -21.09 -3.90 -6.92
C GLU A 49 -19.59 -3.73 -7.24
N PRO A 50 -18.91 -4.78 -7.75
CA PRO A 50 -17.54 -4.67 -8.22
C PRO A 50 -17.42 -3.61 -9.32
N ILE A 51 -16.38 -2.77 -9.22
CA ILE A 51 -16.08 -1.79 -10.26
C ILE A 51 -15.69 -2.55 -11.54
N LEU A 52 -16.29 -2.18 -12.67
CA LEU A 52 -16.01 -2.77 -13.98
C LEU A 52 -15.12 -1.84 -14.82
N THR A 53 -14.33 -2.39 -15.72
CA THR A 53 -13.52 -1.57 -16.63
C THR A 53 -14.37 -0.99 -17.76
N ILE A 54 -14.01 0.21 -18.23
CA ILE A 54 -14.73 0.87 -19.34
C ILE A 54 -14.41 0.18 -20.67
N GLU A 55 -13.18 -0.33 -20.82
CA GLU A 55 -12.72 -1.02 -22.03
C GLU A 55 -13.40 -2.38 -22.23
N ASP A 56 -13.71 -3.07 -21.13
CA ASP A 56 -14.42 -4.34 -21.12
C ASP A 56 -15.40 -4.38 -19.93
N ALA A 57 -16.69 -4.21 -20.24
CA ALA A 57 -17.77 -4.18 -19.26
C ALA A 57 -17.98 -5.54 -18.55
N GLN A 58 -17.29 -6.61 -18.97
CA GLN A 58 -17.29 -7.90 -18.28
C GLN A 58 -16.05 -8.10 -17.40
N LYS A 59 -15.03 -7.25 -17.55
CA LYS A 59 -13.82 -7.30 -16.73
C LYS A 59 -14.01 -6.50 -15.44
N ILE A 60 -13.91 -7.21 -14.31
CA ILE A 60 -13.81 -6.58 -12.98
C ILE A 60 -12.47 -5.84 -12.89
N ALA A 61 -12.54 -4.56 -12.56
CA ALA A 61 -11.38 -3.71 -12.35
C ALA A 61 -10.60 -4.17 -11.12
N GLY A 62 -9.28 -4.22 -11.24
CA GLY A 62 -8.35 -4.54 -10.18
C GLY A 62 -7.53 -3.33 -9.72
N PRO A 63 -6.60 -3.54 -8.78
CA PRO A 63 -5.70 -2.49 -8.28
C PRO A 63 -4.81 -1.87 -9.36
N PHE A 64 -4.62 -2.50 -10.51
CA PHE A 64 -3.91 -1.89 -11.63
C PHE A 64 -4.79 -0.93 -12.45
N ASP A 65 -6.11 -1.08 -12.38
CA ASP A 65 -7.06 -0.21 -13.08
C ASP A 65 -7.42 1.03 -12.23
N PHE A 66 -7.58 0.88 -10.90
CA PHE A 66 -7.98 1.99 -10.01
C PHE A 66 -7.05 2.25 -8.80
N GLY A 67 -5.90 1.58 -8.71
CA GLY A 67 -4.95 1.79 -7.63
C GLY A 67 -5.49 1.36 -6.26
N GLY A 68 -5.56 2.32 -5.32
CA GLY A 68 -6.10 2.10 -3.98
C GLY A 68 -7.62 2.02 -3.91
N GLY A 69 -8.34 2.44 -4.96
CA GLY A 69 -9.80 2.53 -4.98
C GLY A 69 -10.31 3.96 -5.12
N ILE A 70 -11.63 4.14 -5.05
CA ILE A 70 -12.28 5.46 -5.15
C ILE A 70 -12.15 6.19 -3.81
N VAL A 71 -11.75 7.47 -3.84
CA VAL A 71 -11.50 8.25 -2.62
C VAL A 71 -12.77 8.35 -1.76
N ASN A 72 -12.65 8.07 -0.47
CA ASN A 72 -13.68 8.31 0.54
C ASN A 72 -13.21 9.40 1.51
N PRO A 73 -13.66 10.66 1.34
CA PRO A 73 -13.20 11.78 2.16
C PRO A 73 -13.52 11.61 3.65
N ASN A 74 -14.70 11.06 3.97
CA ASN A 74 -15.14 10.91 5.36
C ASN A 74 -14.26 9.91 6.12
N ARG A 75 -13.95 8.77 5.50
CA ARG A 75 -13.04 7.79 6.12
C ARG A 75 -11.58 8.26 6.10
N ALA A 76 -11.17 9.04 5.09
CA ALA A 76 -9.83 9.61 5.04
C ALA A 76 -9.55 10.63 6.15
N ALA A 77 -10.59 11.31 6.66
CA ALA A 77 -10.50 12.25 7.76
C ALA A 77 -10.30 11.57 9.14
N ASP A 78 -10.77 10.32 9.30
CA ASP A 78 -10.52 9.50 10.49
C ASP A 78 -10.04 8.09 10.10
N PRO A 79 -8.80 7.96 9.60
CA PRO A 79 -8.32 6.71 9.01
C PRO A 79 -7.98 5.65 10.07
N GLY A 80 -7.75 6.05 11.32
CA GLY A 80 -7.30 5.16 12.40
C GLY A 80 -5.82 4.79 12.29
N LEU A 81 -5.42 4.12 11.19
CA LEU A 81 -4.04 3.74 10.93
C LEU A 81 -3.47 4.43 9.69
N ILE A 82 -2.20 4.83 9.79
CA ILE A 82 -1.45 5.40 8.67
C ILE A 82 -0.10 4.74 8.47
N TYR A 83 0.31 4.61 7.21
CA TYR A 83 1.64 4.19 6.81
C TYR A 83 2.48 5.43 6.56
N LYS A 84 3.46 5.68 7.43
CA LYS A 84 4.35 6.85 7.30
C LYS A 84 5.60 6.48 6.51
N MET A 85 5.93 7.30 5.52
CA MET A 85 7.24 7.33 4.90
C MET A 85 7.81 8.74 5.01
N GLY A 86 9.08 8.82 5.37
CA GLY A 86 9.88 10.05 5.37
C GLY A 86 10.88 10.06 4.22
N MET A 87 11.66 11.13 4.14
CA MET A 87 12.63 11.30 3.06
C MET A 87 13.73 10.23 3.06
N THR A 88 14.13 9.76 4.25
CA THR A 88 15.07 8.65 4.41
C THR A 88 14.57 7.36 3.74
N ASP A 89 13.27 7.07 3.81
CA ASP A 89 12.70 5.89 3.16
C ASP A 89 12.78 5.97 1.63
N TYR A 90 12.64 7.18 1.07
CA TYR A 90 12.82 7.41 -0.37
C TYR A 90 14.29 7.26 -0.78
N VAL A 91 15.23 7.80 0.01
CA VAL A 91 16.67 7.59 -0.22
C VAL A 91 16.99 6.09 -0.22
N HIS A 92 16.54 5.37 0.81
CA HIS A 92 16.71 3.92 0.91
C HIS A 92 16.11 3.16 -0.29
N TYR A 93 14.96 3.58 -0.79
CA TYR A 93 14.38 3.01 -2.00
C TYR A 93 15.26 3.24 -3.23
N LEU A 94 15.72 4.48 -3.46
CA LEU A 94 16.59 4.80 -4.60
C LEU A 94 17.90 4.00 -4.54
N CYS A 95 18.48 3.86 -3.36
CA CYS A 95 19.64 2.99 -3.14
C CYS A 95 19.34 1.52 -3.50
N SER A 96 18.18 1.01 -3.08
CA SER A 96 17.79 -0.39 -3.34
C SER A 96 17.56 -0.73 -4.81
N ILE A 97 17.30 0.26 -5.66
CA ILE A 97 17.13 0.10 -7.11
C ILE A 97 18.39 0.51 -7.92
N GLY A 98 19.50 0.82 -7.24
CA GLY A 98 20.82 1.00 -7.87
C GLY A 98 21.26 2.44 -8.13
N TYR A 99 20.56 3.46 -7.62
CA TYR A 99 21.05 4.84 -7.71
C TYR A 99 22.24 5.03 -6.76
N ASN A 100 23.23 5.80 -7.23
CA ASN A 100 24.40 6.16 -6.42
C ASN A 100 24.15 7.42 -5.57
N ASN A 101 25.02 7.64 -4.58
CA ASN A 101 24.91 8.77 -3.64
C ASN A 101 24.84 10.13 -4.33
N SER A 102 25.60 10.34 -5.42
CA SER A 102 25.64 11.61 -6.15
C SER A 102 24.30 11.89 -6.83
N ALA A 103 23.77 10.93 -7.59
CA ALA A 103 22.48 11.06 -8.27
C ALA A 103 21.34 11.30 -7.27
N ILE A 104 21.35 10.59 -6.13
CA ILE A 104 20.36 10.81 -5.07
C ILE A 104 20.52 12.21 -4.49
N SER A 105 21.74 12.64 -4.16
CA SER A 105 21.97 13.96 -3.58
C SER A 105 21.54 15.11 -4.51
N THR A 106 21.75 14.95 -5.82
CA THR A 106 21.25 15.88 -6.84
C THR A 106 19.72 15.91 -6.86
N LEU A 107 19.07 14.75 -6.81
CA LEU A 107 17.60 14.66 -6.84
C LEU A 107 16.95 15.21 -5.56
N THR A 108 17.52 14.92 -4.40
CA THR A 108 16.99 15.34 -3.10
C THR A 108 17.41 16.75 -2.71
N LEU A 109 18.37 17.34 -3.44
CA LEU A 109 19.05 18.60 -3.11
C LEU A 109 19.73 18.59 -1.73
N HIS A 110 20.01 17.41 -1.19
CA HIS A 110 20.61 17.22 0.13
C HIS A 110 21.64 16.09 0.09
N PRO A 111 22.77 16.20 0.81
CA PRO A 111 23.74 15.11 0.92
C PRO A 111 23.07 13.83 1.39
N SER A 112 23.12 12.79 0.56
CA SER A 112 22.46 11.52 0.78
C SER A 112 23.44 10.37 0.61
N VAL A 113 23.50 9.48 1.59
CA VAL A 113 24.42 8.34 1.60
C VAL A 113 23.60 7.06 1.73
N CYS A 114 23.78 6.14 0.79
CA CYS A 114 23.19 4.82 0.89
C CYS A 114 23.78 4.03 2.06
N PRO A 115 22.94 3.27 2.80
CA PRO A 115 23.42 2.41 3.86
C PRO A 115 24.33 1.32 3.29
N HIS A 116 25.27 0.82 4.10
CA HIS A 116 26.17 -0.27 3.69
C HIS A 116 25.40 -1.51 3.20
N LYS A 117 24.24 -1.79 3.79
CA LYS A 117 23.31 -2.82 3.33
C LYS A 117 22.00 -2.16 2.93
N ASN A 118 21.69 -2.23 1.63
CA ASN A 118 20.44 -1.70 1.12
C ASN A 118 19.24 -2.50 1.67
N PRO A 119 18.18 -1.83 2.13
CA PRO A 119 16.95 -2.51 2.49
C PRO A 119 16.29 -3.11 1.23
N SER A 120 15.47 -4.13 1.44
CA SER A 120 14.67 -4.71 0.36
C SER A 120 13.72 -3.66 -0.24
N VAL A 121 13.66 -3.58 -1.57
CA VAL A 121 12.70 -2.75 -2.35
C VAL A 121 11.25 -3.00 -1.89
N LEU A 122 10.96 -4.21 -1.41
CA LEU A 122 9.62 -4.63 -0.98
C LEU A 122 9.24 -4.06 0.40
N ASN A 123 10.21 -3.65 1.21
CA ASN A 123 10.01 -3.18 2.59
C ASN A 123 9.76 -1.66 2.69
N ARG A 124 9.47 -0.99 1.57
CA ARG A 124 8.94 0.38 1.60
C ARG A 124 7.65 0.42 2.38
N ASN A 125 7.51 1.35 3.31
CA ASN A 125 6.32 1.47 4.15
C ASN A 125 5.12 2.10 3.41
N LEU A 126 4.78 1.54 2.25
CA LEU A 126 3.63 1.89 1.44
C LEU A 126 2.43 1.04 1.86
N LEU A 127 1.25 1.61 1.69
CA LEU A 127 0.00 0.90 1.90
C LEU A 127 -0.14 -0.31 0.98
N SER A 128 0.32 -0.23 -0.27
CA SER A 128 0.27 -1.33 -1.23
C SER A 128 1.46 -2.28 -1.11
N MET A 129 1.22 -3.54 -1.46
CA MET A 129 2.22 -4.61 -1.47
C MET A 129 2.23 -5.29 -2.83
N THR A 130 3.26 -5.02 -3.62
CA THR A 130 3.44 -5.66 -4.94
C THR A 130 4.69 -6.53 -4.91
N VAL A 131 4.52 -7.82 -5.19
CA VAL A 131 5.61 -8.79 -5.34
C VAL A 131 5.65 -9.22 -6.82
N PRO A 132 6.58 -8.69 -7.61
CA PRO A 132 6.64 -8.99 -9.04
C PRO A 132 7.17 -10.39 -9.35
N ASN A 133 7.96 -10.96 -8.43
CA ASN A 133 8.70 -12.20 -8.64
C ASN A 133 8.67 -13.06 -7.36
N LEU A 134 7.56 -13.77 -7.11
CA LEU A 134 7.43 -14.70 -6.00
C LEU A 134 7.92 -16.10 -6.42
N ARG A 135 9.09 -16.49 -5.92
CA ARG A 135 9.71 -17.79 -6.22
C ARG A 135 9.33 -18.91 -5.25
N ALA A 136 9.30 -18.60 -3.96
CA ALA A 136 8.95 -19.57 -2.92
C ALA A 136 8.20 -18.86 -1.78
N SER A 137 8.92 -18.00 -1.05
CA SER A 137 8.36 -17.19 0.03
C SER A 137 9.04 -15.85 0.07
N VAL A 138 8.30 -14.81 0.44
CA VAL A 138 8.84 -13.49 0.73
C VAL A 138 8.17 -12.93 1.99
N THR A 139 8.98 -12.27 2.82
CA THR A 139 8.48 -11.55 3.99
C THR A 139 8.57 -10.06 3.74
N ILE A 140 7.44 -9.39 3.92
CA ILE A 140 7.29 -7.95 3.77
C ILE A 140 7.03 -7.36 5.14
N THR A 141 7.82 -6.36 5.54
CA THR A 141 7.61 -5.64 6.81
C THR A 141 6.95 -4.30 6.54
N ARG A 142 5.99 -3.95 7.40
CA ARG A 142 5.31 -2.66 7.41
C ARG A 142 5.22 -2.11 8.82
N THR A 143 5.11 -0.79 8.93
CA THR A 143 4.95 -0.09 10.20
C THR A 143 3.79 0.88 10.09
N VAL A 144 2.77 0.69 10.93
CA VAL A 144 1.64 1.60 11.01
C VAL A 144 1.75 2.49 12.23
N THR A 145 1.26 3.72 12.12
CA THR A 145 1.04 4.61 13.26
C THR A 145 -0.45 4.72 13.52
N ASN A 146 -0.86 4.57 14.78
CA ASN A 146 -2.20 4.91 15.22
C ASN A 146 -2.38 6.43 15.29
N VAL A 147 -3.42 6.93 14.62
CA VAL A 147 -3.86 8.33 14.62
C VAL A 147 -5.34 8.45 15.03
N GLY A 148 -5.96 7.33 15.40
CA GLY A 148 -7.28 7.28 16.00
C GLY A 148 -7.21 7.37 17.53
N PRO A 149 -8.26 6.90 18.22
CA PRO A 149 -8.33 6.81 19.67
C PRO A 149 -7.17 6.04 20.29
N ILE A 150 -6.85 6.41 21.52
CA ILE A 150 -5.92 5.71 22.40
C ILE A 150 -6.57 4.39 22.86
N ASP A 151 -5.76 3.40 23.24
CA ASP A 151 -6.21 2.09 23.73
C ASP A 151 -7.11 1.35 22.73
N ASN A 152 -6.60 1.24 21.50
CA ASN A 152 -7.34 0.66 20.38
C ASN A 152 -6.63 -0.56 19.81
N THR A 153 -7.41 -1.57 19.43
CA THR A 153 -6.90 -2.82 18.85
C THR A 153 -7.42 -2.97 17.43
N TYR A 154 -6.51 -3.33 16.52
CA TYR A 154 -6.85 -3.64 15.14
C TYR A 154 -6.62 -5.12 14.84
N ASP A 155 -7.63 -5.78 14.29
CA ASP A 155 -7.57 -7.16 13.80
C ASP A 155 -7.21 -7.19 12.31
N ALA A 156 -6.30 -8.10 11.97
CA ALA A 156 -5.98 -8.41 10.58
C ALA A 156 -7.08 -9.26 9.94
N SER A 157 -7.42 -8.96 8.70
CA SER A 157 -8.24 -9.81 7.84
C SER A 157 -7.63 -9.86 6.44
N VAL A 158 -7.56 -11.05 5.83
CA VAL A 158 -6.86 -11.24 4.57
C VAL A 158 -7.78 -11.85 3.53
N LYS A 159 -7.92 -11.16 2.39
CA LYS A 159 -8.41 -11.74 1.15
C LYS A 159 -7.20 -12.29 0.38
N ARG A 160 -7.01 -13.60 0.42
CA ARG A 160 -5.84 -14.24 -0.19
C ARG A 160 -5.88 -14.12 -1.72
N PRO A 161 -4.77 -13.71 -2.38
CA PRO A 161 -4.65 -13.87 -3.82
C PRO A 161 -4.76 -15.36 -4.19
N LEU A 162 -5.36 -15.66 -5.34
CA LEU A 162 -5.57 -17.04 -5.78
C LEU A 162 -4.23 -17.79 -5.85
N GLY A 163 -4.17 -18.97 -5.22
CA GLY A 163 -2.96 -19.80 -5.21
C GLY A 163 -1.83 -19.32 -4.29
N ILE A 164 -1.99 -18.19 -3.61
CA ILE A 164 -0.97 -17.60 -2.73
C ILE A 164 -1.40 -17.75 -1.27
N GLN A 165 -0.55 -18.36 -0.46
CA GLN A 165 -0.71 -18.34 0.99
C GLN A 165 -0.22 -16.99 1.53
N VAL A 166 -0.97 -16.46 2.51
CA VAL A 166 -0.67 -15.19 3.14
C VAL A 166 -0.79 -15.38 4.64
N ALA A 167 0.28 -15.11 5.38
CA ALA A 167 0.30 -15.09 6.83
C ALA A 167 0.68 -13.70 7.34
N VAL A 168 0.01 -13.22 8.37
CA VAL A 168 0.25 -11.90 8.99
C VAL A 168 0.67 -12.08 10.43
N ARG A 169 1.75 -11.41 10.84
CA ARG A 169 2.25 -11.47 12.22
C ARG A 169 2.66 -10.09 12.75
N PRO A 170 2.14 -9.65 13.92
CA PRO A 170 1.06 -10.28 14.68
C PRO A 170 -0.29 -10.20 13.94
N HIS A 171 -1.28 -11.00 14.36
CA HIS A 171 -2.66 -10.92 13.83
C HIS A 171 -3.43 -9.71 14.40
N MET A 172 -3.00 -9.19 15.56
CA MET A 172 -3.59 -8.04 16.22
C MET A 172 -2.53 -6.98 16.48
N LEU A 173 -2.91 -5.71 16.32
CA LEU A 173 -2.09 -4.56 16.69
C LEU A 173 -2.77 -3.81 17.83
N VAL A 174 -2.15 -3.85 19.01
CA VAL A 174 -2.68 -3.24 20.24
C VAL A 174 -1.93 -1.96 20.53
N PHE A 175 -2.60 -0.82 20.36
CA PHE A 175 -2.04 0.51 20.64
C PHE A 175 -2.51 1.00 22.00
N ASN A 176 -1.66 1.79 22.65
CA ASN A 176 -1.98 2.47 23.90
C ASN A 176 -1.33 3.86 23.94
N SER A 177 -1.44 4.57 25.06
CA SER A 177 -0.90 5.93 25.22
C SER A 177 0.61 6.05 24.99
N THR A 178 1.37 4.96 25.14
CA THR A 178 2.83 4.90 24.95
C THR A 178 3.24 4.24 23.63
N VAL A 179 2.43 3.31 23.13
CA VAL A 179 2.69 2.55 21.91
C VAL A 179 1.82 3.10 20.78
N MET A 180 2.37 4.04 20.02
CA MET A 180 1.69 4.69 18.88
C MET A 180 2.10 4.14 17.52
N LYS A 181 3.20 3.36 17.46
CA LYS A 181 3.72 2.76 16.23
C LYS A 181 3.95 1.28 16.46
N LEU A 182 3.48 0.46 15.52
CA LEU A 182 3.70 -0.98 15.55
C LEU A 182 4.08 -1.49 14.17
N SER A 183 4.95 -2.47 14.14
CA SER A 183 5.35 -3.16 12.92
C SER A 183 4.66 -4.52 12.84
N PHE A 184 4.34 -4.91 11.62
CA PHE A 184 3.86 -6.25 11.30
C PHE A 184 4.57 -6.79 10.06
N THR A 185 4.48 -8.09 9.89
CA THR A 185 5.04 -8.82 8.77
C THR A 185 3.94 -9.52 8.01
N VAL A 186 4.06 -9.52 6.68
CA VAL A 186 3.22 -10.27 5.76
C VAL A 186 4.12 -11.26 5.04
N ILE A 187 3.85 -12.54 5.24
CA ILE A 187 4.58 -13.64 4.62
C ILE A 187 3.71 -14.15 3.47
N LEU A 188 4.22 -14.04 2.25
CA LEU A 188 3.57 -14.52 1.04
C LEU A 188 4.34 -15.74 0.55
N SER A 189 3.64 -16.86 0.34
CA SER A 189 4.26 -18.06 -0.21
C SER A 189 3.37 -18.71 -1.26
N SER A 190 4.01 -19.38 -2.21
CA SER A 190 3.32 -20.09 -3.30
C SER A 190 3.97 -21.45 -3.52
N SER A 191 3.14 -22.46 -3.74
CA SER A 191 3.56 -23.75 -4.27
C SER A 191 3.43 -23.82 -5.80
N HIS A 192 2.84 -22.79 -6.43
CA HIS A 192 2.63 -22.76 -7.87
C HIS A 192 3.96 -22.57 -8.60
N LYS A 193 4.28 -23.50 -9.49
CA LYS A 193 5.41 -23.44 -10.42
C LYS A 193 4.96 -22.97 -11.81
N THR A 194 4.07 -21.98 -11.86
CA THR A 194 3.56 -21.42 -13.11
C THR A 194 3.93 -19.95 -13.22
N ILE A 195 4.35 -19.51 -14.40
CA ILE A 195 4.43 -18.09 -14.71
C ILE A 195 3.02 -17.65 -15.09
N GLY A 196 2.45 -16.72 -14.32
CA GLY A 196 1.11 -16.19 -14.54
C GLY A 196 1.09 -14.66 -14.52
N GLY A 197 -0.12 -14.11 -14.71
CA GLY A 197 -0.39 -12.70 -14.42
C GLY A 197 -0.32 -12.39 -12.92
N TYR A 198 -0.62 -11.15 -12.56
CA TYR A 198 -0.72 -10.78 -11.15
C TYR A 198 -2.00 -11.35 -10.52
N TYR A 199 -1.83 -12.10 -9.43
CA TYR A 199 -2.90 -12.50 -8.53
C TYR A 199 -3.15 -11.40 -7.51
N ILE A 200 -4.42 -11.07 -7.29
CA ILE A 200 -4.83 -9.94 -6.45
C ILE A 200 -5.51 -10.41 -5.17
N GLY A 201 -5.12 -9.79 -4.06
CA GLY A 201 -5.74 -9.94 -2.75
C GLY A 201 -5.66 -8.64 -1.95
N SER A 202 -5.94 -8.71 -0.66
CA SER A 202 -5.84 -7.55 0.23
C SER A 202 -5.63 -7.95 1.69
N LEU A 203 -4.98 -7.06 2.45
CA LEU A 203 -4.93 -7.09 3.91
C LEU A 203 -5.74 -5.90 4.44
N SER A 204 -6.67 -6.14 5.35
CA SER A 204 -7.38 -5.08 6.07
C SER A 204 -7.11 -5.15 7.56
N TRP A 205 -6.86 -3.99 8.16
CA TRP A 205 -6.85 -3.78 9.61
C TRP A 205 -8.16 -3.12 10.04
N SER A 206 -8.85 -3.66 11.03
CA SER A 206 -10.10 -3.08 11.53
C SER A 206 -10.21 -3.10 13.04
N ASP A 207 -10.74 -2.02 13.62
CA ASP A 207 -11.11 -1.90 15.04
C ASP A 207 -12.64 -2.02 15.24
N GLY A 208 -13.35 -2.58 14.25
CA GLY A 208 -14.81 -2.66 14.22
C GLY A 208 -15.51 -1.39 13.69
N ILE A 209 -14.84 -0.24 13.69
CA ILE A 209 -15.40 1.04 13.24
C ILE A 209 -14.68 1.53 11.97
N ARG A 210 -13.36 1.62 12.06
CA ARG A 210 -12.44 2.00 11.00
C ARG A 210 -11.88 0.74 10.35
N LYS A 211 -11.59 0.86 9.06
CA LYS A 211 -10.99 -0.19 8.26
C LYS A 211 -9.98 0.42 7.31
N VAL A 212 -8.73 -0.03 7.42
CA VAL A 212 -7.64 0.36 6.52
C VAL A 212 -7.28 -0.84 5.66
N THR A 213 -7.40 -0.71 4.35
CA THR A 213 -7.16 -1.82 3.41
C THR A 213 -5.95 -1.56 2.52
N SER A 214 -5.10 -2.58 2.46
CA SER A 214 -3.87 -2.64 1.68
C SER A 214 -4.03 -3.65 0.54
N PRO A 215 -3.94 -3.24 -0.74
CA PRO A 215 -3.96 -4.18 -1.85
C PRO A 215 -2.67 -5.00 -1.89
N ILE A 216 -2.81 -6.28 -2.23
CA ILE A 216 -1.72 -7.24 -2.42
C ILE A 216 -1.75 -7.70 -3.88
N SER A 217 -0.66 -7.50 -4.61
CA SER A 217 -0.49 -7.95 -5.99
C SER A 217 0.73 -8.86 -6.08
N VAL A 218 0.56 -10.10 -6.50
CA VAL A 218 1.64 -11.10 -6.54
C VAL A 218 1.73 -11.73 -7.91
N LYS A 219 2.91 -11.74 -8.50
CA LYS A 219 3.23 -12.52 -9.70
C LYS A 219 4.25 -13.60 -9.32
N THR A 220 3.95 -14.84 -9.67
CA THR A 220 4.83 -15.99 -9.41
C THR A 220 5.90 -16.09 -10.49
N GLU A 221 7.10 -16.50 -10.09
CA GLU A 221 8.23 -16.75 -10.99
C GLU A 221 8.69 -18.20 -10.80
N ILE A 222 8.89 -18.93 -11.89
CA ILE A 222 9.46 -20.29 -11.83
C ILE A 222 10.94 -20.18 -11.47
N ILE A 223 11.39 -20.98 -10.50
CA ILE A 223 12.81 -21.35 -10.41
C ILE A 223 12.97 -22.51 -11.39
N PRO A 224 13.77 -22.39 -12.47
CA PRO A 224 14.15 -23.56 -13.25
C PRO A 224 14.89 -24.49 -12.29
N SER A 225 14.24 -25.56 -11.85
CA SER A 225 14.94 -26.65 -11.18
C SER A 225 15.79 -27.31 -12.25
N TYR A 226 17.12 -27.20 -12.10
CA TYR A 226 18.15 -27.99 -12.75
C TYR A 226 17.62 -29.34 -13.25
N ILE A 227 17.30 -29.45 -14.55
CA ILE A 227 17.27 -30.65 -15.42
C ILE A 227 16.96 -30.10 -16.84
N ASP A 228 18.03 -29.85 -17.58
CA ASP A 228 18.21 -30.27 -18.97
C ASP A 228 19.74 -30.35 -19.17
N LEU A 229 20.34 -31.24 -18.39
CA LEU A 229 21.65 -31.82 -18.66
C LEU A 229 21.45 -33.33 -18.70
N SER A 230 20.83 -33.81 -19.78
CA SER A 230 20.87 -35.20 -20.22
C SER A 230 20.72 -35.23 -21.73
#